data_AF-A0A3M1TB41-F1
#
_entry.id   AF-A0A3M1TB41-F1
#
_cell.length_a   1.000
_cell.length_b   1.000
_cell.length_c   1.000
_cell.angle_alpha   90.00
_cell.angle_beta   90.00
_cell.angle_gamma   90.00
#
_symmetry.space_group_name_H-M   'P 1'
#
loop_
_entity.id
_entity.type
_entity.pdbx_description
1 polymer ?
#
loop_
_entity_poly.entity_id
_entity_poly.type
_entity_poly.pdbx_seq_one_letter_code
_entity_poly.pdbx_strand_id
1 'polypeptide(L)'
;MARTLGRPRVLVEPDGTEDELLAGAVDAERGGLAWVAGRARELRGGRMEVSFRLCARRGRESWEWPLETHNPYFGCRVEHLSWQGGELLCVYAEKHGRWAGAYAPGRPSRRVALSGDWRLKAGVLRCGGEAWRVPGLDPCPPPAGAE
;
A
#
# COMPACT_ATOMS: atom_id res chain seq x y z
N MET A 1 -10.62 -11.30 2.91
CA MET A 1 -9.42 -10.50 3.27
C MET A 1 -8.87 -10.87 4.65
N ALA A 2 -9.43 -10.43 5.77
CA ALA A 2 -8.92 -10.74 7.12
C ALA A 2 -8.78 -12.26 7.37
N ARG A 3 -9.86 -13.03 7.09
CA ARG A 3 -9.85 -14.51 7.15
C ARG A 3 -8.84 -15.15 6.20
N THR A 4 -8.68 -14.60 5.00
CA THR A 4 -7.74 -15.08 3.97
C THR A 4 -6.29 -14.91 4.41
N LEU A 5 -6.01 -13.88 5.22
CA LEU A 5 -4.68 -13.62 5.78
C LEU A 5 -4.47 -14.29 7.15
N GLY A 6 -5.48 -14.97 7.70
CA GLY A 6 -5.44 -15.52 9.05
C GLY A 6 -5.26 -14.46 10.14
N ARG A 7 -5.73 -13.23 9.91
CA ARG A 7 -5.56 -12.08 10.81
C ARG A 7 -6.91 -11.49 11.22
N PRO A 8 -7.07 -11.00 12.45
CA PRO A 8 -8.25 -10.23 12.82
C PRO A 8 -8.29 -8.91 12.03
N ARG A 9 -9.49 -8.35 11.85
CA ARG A 9 -9.64 -7.05 11.20
C ARG A 9 -9.07 -5.93 12.08
N VAL A 10 -9.33 -5.99 13.37
CA VAL A 10 -8.80 -5.06 14.37
C VAL A 10 -8.18 -5.90 15.48
N LEU A 11 -6.97 -5.57 15.88
CA LEU A 11 -6.32 -6.09 17.07
C LEU A 11 -6.14 -4.93 18.04
N VAL A 12 -6.60 -5.10 19.27
CA VAL A 12 -6.37 -4.12 20.34
C VAL A 12 -5.36 -4.73 21.31
N GLU A 13 -4.21 -4.07 21.47
CA GLU A 13 -3.16 -4.46 22.40
C GLU A 13 -3.54 -4.04 23.84
N PRO A 14 -2.99 -4.69 24.88
CA PRO A 14 -3.30 -4.35 26.28
C PRO A 14 -2.99 -2.91 26.67
N ASP A 15 -2.11 -2.23 25.93
CA ASP A 15 -1.75 -0.82 26.15
C ASP A 15 -2.69 0.17 25.45
N GLY A 16 -3.78 -0.33 24.86
CA GLY A 16 -4.79 0.47 24.15
C GLY A 16 -4.43 0.77 22.70
N THR A 17 -3.30 0.25 22.18
CA THR A 17 -2.98 0.41 20.76
C THR A 17 -3.90 -0.43 19.88
N GLU A 18 -4.48 0.17 18.85
CA GLU A 18 -5.29 -0.49 17.84
C GLU A 18 -4.49 -0.68 16.55
N ASP A 19 -4.45 -1.90 16.02
CA ASP A 19 -3.95 -2.23 14.68
C ASP A 19 -5.12 -2.70 13.80
N GLU A 20 -5.54 -1.88 12.84
CA GLU A 20 -6.57 -2.21 11.85
C GLU A 20 -5.95 -2.69 10.53
N LEU A 21 -6.44 -3.82 10.04
CA LEU A 21 -6.14 -4.37 8.72
C LEU A 21 -6.98 -3.69 7.64
N LEU A 22 -6.34 -2.83 6.85
CA LEU A 22 -7.00 -2.02 5.81
C LEU A 22 -7.10 -2.71 4.45
N ALA A 23 -6.08 -3.50 4.10
CA ALA A 23 -6.03 -4.24 2.84
C ALA A 23 -5.20 -5.52 2.97
N GLY A 24 -5.38 -6.46 2.05
CA GLY A 24 -4.67 -7.72 2.02
C GLY A 24 -4.54 -8.30 0.62
N ALA A 25 -3.37 -8.87 0.31
CA ALA A 25 -3.10 -9.56 -0.94
C ALA A 25 -2.34 -10.86 -0.70
N VAL A 26 -2.59 -11.86 -1.56
CA VAL A 26 -1.95 -13.17 -1.53
C VAL A 26 -1.29 -13.43 -2.87
N ASP A 27 -0.04 -13.85 -2.84
CA ASP A 27 0.70 -14.42 -3.97
C ASP A 27 0.61 -15.94 -3.84
N ALA A 28 -0.44 -16.52 -4.45
CA ALA A 28 -0.72 -17.95 -4.32
C ALA A 28 0.38 -18.82 -4.95
N GLU A 29 1.01 -18.33 -6.01
CA GLU A 29 2.07 -19.04 -6.72
C GLU A 29 3.34 -19.15 -5.88
N ARG A 30 3.68 -18.09 -5.13
CA ARG A 30 4.93 -18.03 -4.35
C ARG A 30 4.72 -18.03 -2.84
N GLY A 31 3.49 -18.30 -2.38
CA GLY A 31 3.13 -18.34 -0.96
C GLY A 31 3.36 -17.01 -0.21
N GLY A 32 3.26 -15.88 -0.92
CA GLY A 32 3.45 -14.55 -0.33
C GLY A 32 2.16 -13.98 0.27
N LEU A 33 2.27 -13.27 1.37
CA LEU A 33 1.17 -12.52 1.99
C LEU A 33 1.60 -11.06 2.12
N ALA A 34 0.71 -10.14 1.77
CA ALA A 34 0.91 -8.72 2.01
C ALA A 34 -0.34 -8.10 2.60
N TRP A 35 -0.16 -7.08 3.43
CA TRP A 35 -1.27 -6.36 4.01
C TRP A 35 -0.89 -4.93 4.36
N VAL A 36 -1.88 -4.05 4.35
CA VAL A 36 -1.72 -2.70 4.92
C VAL A 36 -2.38 -2.69 6.28
N ALA A 37 -1.67 -2.16 7.27
CA ALA A 37 -2.18 -1.93 8.61
C ALA A 37 -2.14 -0.44 8.96
N GLY A 38 -3.20 0.04 9.59
CA GLY A 38 -3.22 1.32 10.32
C GLY A 38 -3.03 1.05 11.80
N ARG A 39 -2.11 1.77 12.44
CA ARG A 39 -1.88 1.71 13.89
C ARG A 39 -2.32 3.03 14.51
N ALA A 40 -3.15 2.96 15.54
CA ALA A 40 -3.64 4.12 16.29
C ALA A 40 -3.43 3.90 17.79
N ARG A 41 -2.90 4.90 18.48
CA ARG A 41 -2.69 4.85 19.94
C ARG A 41 -3.03 6.18 20.58
N GLU A 42 -3.83 6.16 21.64
CA GLU A 42 -4.02 7.34 22.48
C GLU A 42 -2.81 7.52 23.40
N LEU A 43 -2.24 8.73 23.37
CA LEU A 43 -1.17 9.19 24.24
C LEU A 43 -1.75 10.04 25.37
N ARG A 44 -0.96 10.26 26.42
CA ARG A 44 -1.35 11.14 27.53
C ARG A 44 -1.76 12.52 27.03
N GLY A 45 -2.87 13.03 27.56
CA GLY A 45 -3.41 14.35 27.20
C GLY A 45 -4.29 14.35 25.96
N GLY A 46 -4.86 13.20 25.57
CA GLY A 46 -5.85 13.09 24.48
C GLY A 46 -5.26 13.24 23.08
N ARG A 47 -3.93 13.10 22.93
CA ARG A 47 -3.26 13.11 21.63
C ARG A 47 -3.32 11.71 21.03
N MET A 48 -3.57 11.61 19.74
CA MET A 48 -3.53 10.32 19.03
C MET A 48 -2.24 10.21 18.22
N GLU A 49 -1.58 9.06 18.26
CA GLU A 49 -0.55 8.70 17.30
C GLU A 49 -1.16 7.77 16.26
N VAL A 50 -1.06 8.14 14.97
CA VAL A 50 -1.60 7.35 13.87
C VAL A 50 -0.53 7.13 12.81
N SER A 51 -0.32 5.89 12.39
CA SER A 51 0.60 5.54 11.32
C SER A 51 0.05 4.43 10.42
N PHE A 52 0.57 4.35 9.19
CA PHE A 52 0.18 3.32 8.22
C PHE A 52 1.42 2.62 7.69
N ARG A 53 1.31 1.30 7.55
CA ARG A 53 2.41 0.45 7.08
C ARG A 53 1.93 -0.58 6.08
N LEU A 54 2.74 -0.82 5.06
CA LEU A 54 2.65 -1.99 4.21
C LEU A 54 3.56 -3.06 4.78
N CYS A 55 3.00 -4.22 5.06
CA CYS A 55 3.72 -5.38 5.53
C CYS A 55 3.67 -6.49 4.49
N ALA A 56 4.72 -7.29 4.42
CA ALA A 56 4.78 -8.47 3.57
C ALA A 56 5.46 -9.62 4.30
N ARG A 57 5.09 -10.85 3.93
CA ARG A 57 5.69 -12.08 4.44
C ARG A 57 5.78 -13.13 3.32
N ARG A 58 6.92 -13.80 3.21
CA ARG A 58 7.10 -14.98 2.35
C ARG A 58 7.93 -16.01 3.10
N GLY A 59 7.34 -17.18 3.37
CA GLY A 59 7.96 -18.16 4.27
C GLY A 59 8.24 -17.56 5.66
N ARG A 60 9.51 -17.52 6.05
CA ARG A 60 9.98 -16.95 7.33
C ARG A 60 10.39 -15.48 7.24
N GLU A 61 10.53 -14.94 6.04
CA GLU A 61 10.96 -13.56 5.85
C GLU A 61 9.75 -12.61 5.95
N SER A 62 9.96 -11.47 6.59
CA SER A 62 8.99 -10.40 6.72
C SER A 62 9.60 -9.05 6.45
N TRP A 63 8.83 -8.18 5.81
CA TRP A 63 9.23 -6.82 5.46
C TRP A 63 8.13 -5.84 5.85
N GLU A 64 8.54 -4.62 6.18
CA GLU A 64 7.66 -3.52 6.53
C GLU A 64 8.14 -2.26 5.86
N TRP A 65 7.22 -1.50 5.28
CA TRP A 65 7.46 -0.19 4.70
C TRP A 65 6.44 0.81 5.25
N PRO A 66 6.87 2.02 5.65
CA PRO A 66 5.93 3.07 6.01
C PRO A 66 5.12 3.50 4.77
N LEU A 67 3.83 3.74 4.95
CA LEU A 67 3.03 4.46 3.97
C LEU A 67 3.03 5.94 4.37
N GLU A 68 3.76 6.74 3.59
CA GLU A 68 3.84 8.18 3.78
C GLU A 68 2.47 8.84 3.58
N THR A 69 2.00 9.54 4.61
CA THR A 69 0.76 10.33 4.57
C THR A 69 1.08 11.77 4.97
N HIS A 70 0.42 12.75 4.38
CA HIS A 70 0.52 14.15 4.79
C HIS A 70 -0.12 14.37 6.16
N ASN A 71 -1.27 13.73 6.41
CA ASN A 71 -1.97 13.84 7.68
C ASN A 71 -2.70 12.52 8.02
N PRO A 72 -2.07 11.64 8.82
CA PRO A 72 -2.61 10.30 9.08
C PRO A 72 -3.93 10.31 9.86
N TYR A 73 -4.27 11.40 10.55
CA TYR A 73 -5.47 11.51 11.37
C TYR A 73 -6.77 11.51 10.55
N PHE A 74 -6.69 11.82 9.24
CA PHE A 74 -7.85 11.74 8.34
C PHE A 74 -8.01 10.37 7.67
N GLY A 75 -7.25 9.38 8.12
CA GLY A 75 -7.30 8.02 7.61
C GLY A 75 -6.54 7.81 6.31
N CYS A 76 -6.39 6.55 5.95
CA CYS A 76 -5.78 6.09 4.70
C CYS A 76 -6.68 5.02 4.11
N ARG A 77 -7.15 5.24 2.88
CA ARG A 77 -7.96 4.27 2.14
C ARG A 77 -7.07 3.57 1.13
N VAL A 78 -6.87 2.27 1.30
CA VAL A 78 -6.20 1.45 0.30
C VAL A 78 -7.18 1.13 -0.82
N GLU A 79 -6.85 1.56 -2.04
CA GLU A 79 -7.66 1.34 -3.22
C GLU A 79 -7.22 0.10 -3.99
N HIS A 80 -5.94 -0.30 -3.87
CA HIS A 80 -5.40 -1.50 -4.49
C HIS A 80 -4.19 -2.03 -3.74
N LEU A 81 -4.11 -3.35 -3.60
CA LEU A 81 -2.92 -4.05 -3.13
C LEU A 81 -2.76 -5.35 -3.91
N SER A 82 -1.60 -5.55 -4.52
CA SER A 82 -1.32 -6.79 -5.25
C SER A 82 0.17 -7.08 -5.33
N TRP A 83 0.50 -8.38 -5.40
CA TRP A 83 1.81 -8.83 -5.83
C TRP A 83 1.93 -8.73 -7.35
N GLN A 84 3.08 -8.26 -7.84
CA GLN A 84 3.39 -8.04 -9.25
C GLN A 84 4.84 -8.48 -9.49
N GLY A 85 5.06 -9.64 -10.10
CA GLY A 85 6.42 -10.11 -10.43
C GLY A 85 7.35 -10.31 -9.21
N GLY A 86 6.80 -10.52 -8.01
CA GLY A 86 7.56 -10.67 -6.77
C GLY A 86 7.71 -9.39 -5.93
N GLU A 87 7.25 -8.26 -6.45
CA GLU A 87 7.19 -6.97 -5.76
C GLU A 87 5.73 -6.62 -5.42
N LEU A 88 5.50 -5.60 -4.61
CA LEU A 88 4.17 -5.14 -4.20
C LEU A 88 3.83 -3.80 -4.83
N LEU A 89 2.64 -3.74 -5.41
CA LEU A 89 1.98 -2.50 -5.80
C LEU A 89 0.90 -2.17 -4.77
N CYS A 90 1.00 -1.01 -4.14
CA CYS A 90 -0.02 -0.45 -3.27
C CYS A 90 -0.50 0.88 -3.85
N VAL A 91 -1.81 1.02 -4.07
CA VAL A 91 -2.44 2.31 -4.38
C VAL A 91 -3.31 2.69 -3.20
N TYR A 92 -3.08 3.88 -2.66
CA TYR A 92 -3.79 4.39 -1.50
C TYR A 92 -4.09 5.88 -1.64
N ALA A 93 -5.14 6.31 -0.95
CA ALA A 93 -5.58 7.69 -0.91
C ALA A 93 -5.71 8.17 0.54
N GLU A 94 -5.33 9.42 0.77
CA GLU A 94 -5.64 10.16 1.99
C GLU A 94 -6.48 11.38 1.58
N LYS A 95 -6.92 12.17 2.57
CA LYS A 95 -7.65 13.44 2.34
C LYS A 95 -7.03 14.37 1.28
N HIS A 96 -5.70 14.43 1.17
CA HIS A 96 -4.98 15.40 0.35
C HIS A 96 -4.50 14.85 -0.99
N GLY A 97 -4.64 13.55 -1.25
CA GLY A 97 -4.11 13.00 -2.48
C GLY A 97 -4.19 11.48 -2.55
N ARG A 98 -3.61 10.98 -3.63
CA ARG A 98 -3.56 9.57 -3.96
C ARG A 98 -2.17 9.23 -4.45
N TRP A 99 -1.67 8.05 -4.08
CA TRP A 99 -0.33 7.59 -4.43
C TRP A 99 -0.35 6.15 -4.87
N ALA A 100 0.54 5.83 -5.80
CA ALA A 100 0.95 4.46 -6.06
C ALA A 100 2.39 4.26 -5.58
N GLY A 101 2.62 3.17 -4.85
CA GLY A 101 3.93 2.78 -4.35
C GLY A 101 4.32 1.37 -4.82
N ALA A 102 5.60 1.23 -5.16
CA ALA A 102 6.29 0.00 -5.51
C ALA A 102 7.22 -0.39 -4.36
N TYR A 103 7.08 -1.63 -3.86
CA TYR A 103 7.79 -2.10 -2.68
C TYR A 103 8.38 -3.48 -2.94
N ALA A 104 9.69 -3.60 -2.73
CA ALA A 104 10.42 -4.83 -2.92
C ALA A 104 11.47 -5.02 -1.82
N PRO A 105 11.64 -6.24 -1.29
CA PRO A 105 12.72 -6.55 -0.36
C PRO A 105 14.09 -6.10 -0.87
N GLY A 106 14.85 -5.38 -0.05
CA GLY A 106 16.21 -4.94 -0.38
C GLY A 106 16.32 -3.88 -1.48
N ARG A 107 15.20 -3.31 -1.95
CA ARG A 107 15.20 -2.19 -2.91
C ARG A 107 14.53 -0.96 -2.29
N PRO A 108 15.00 0.26 -2.62
CA PRO A 108 14.29 1.48 -2.25
C PRO A 108 12.87 1.45 -2.80
N SER A 109 11.89 1.83 -1.97
CA SER A 109 10.52 2.00 -2.43
C SER A 109 10.42 3.19 -3.37
N ARG A 110 9.64 3.04 -4.44
CA ARG A 110 9.30 4.15 -5.33
C ARG A 110 7.84 4.55 -5.12
N ARG A 111 7.56 5.84 -5.19
CA ARG A 111 6.20 6.38 -5.08
C ARG A 111 5.95 7.43 -6.14
N VAL A 112 4.74 7.44 -6.70
CA VAL A 112 4.25 8.49 -7.60
C VAL A 112 2.89 8.99 -7.10
N ALA A 113 2.65 10.29 -7.25
CA ALA A 113 1.35 10.88 -6.99
C ALA A 113 0.40 10.62 -8.16
N LEU A 114 -0.87 10.37 -7.87
CA LEU A 114 -1.92 10.17 -8.87
C LEU A 114 -2.88 11.35 -8.80
N SER A 115 -2.97 12.12 -9.89
CA SER A 115 -3.74 13.37 -9.98
C SER A 115 -5.24 13.18 -10.23
N GLY A 116 -5.70 11.95 -10.45
CA GLY A 116 -7.09 11.66 -10.78
C GLY A 116 -7.39 10.17 -10.82
N ASP A 117 -8.39 9.79 -11.60
CA ASP A 117 -8.77 8.40 -11.79
C ASP A 117 -7.63 7.60 -12.42
N TRP A 118 -7.42 6.41 -11.87
CA TRP A 118 -6.35 5.53 -12.30
C TRP A 118 -6.90 4.18 -12.74
N ARG A 119 -6.14 3.50 -13.60
CA ARG A 119 -6.43 2.15 -14.07
C ARG A 119 -5.16 1.33 -14.13
N LEU A 120 -5.23 0.09 -13.65
CA LEU A 120 -4.17 -0.90 -13.83
C LEU A 120 -4.62 -1.92 -14.88
N LYS A 121 -3.87 -2.03 -15.99
CA LYS A 121 -4.14 -3.01 -17.04
C LYS A 121 -2.83 -3.57 -17.59
N ALA A 122 -2.71 -4.90 -17.63
CA ALA A 122 -1.56 -5.60 -18.20
C ALA A 122 -0.19 -5.10 -17.69
N GLY A 123 -0.07 -4.90 -16.37
CA GLY A 123 1.17 -4.43 -15.76
C GLY A 123 1.47 -2.94 -16.02
N VAL A 124 0.49 -2.14 -16.46
CA VAL A 124 0.63 -0.70 -16.63
C VAL A 124 -0.41 0.03 -15.80
N LEU A 125 0.07 0.87 -14.88
CA LEU A 125 -0.73 1.83 -14.14
C LEU A 125 -0.85 3.10 -14.99
N ARG A 126 -2.06 3.58 -15.24
CA ARG A 126 -2.33 4.83 -15.94
C ARG A 126 -3.12 5.77 -15.05
N CYS A 127 -2.79 7.06 -15.08
CA CYS A 127 -3.54 8.12 -14.42
C CYS A 127 -3.43 9.39 -15.28
N GLY A 128 -4.56 9.91 -15.77
CA GLY A 128 -4.55 11.01 -16.73
C GLY A 128 -3.72 10.68 -17.98
N GLY A 129 -2.80 11.58 -18.36
CA GLY A 129 -1.86 11.41 -19.47
C GLY A 129 -0.58 10.64 -19.12
N GLU A 130 -0.43 10.19 -17.88
CA GLU A 130 0.77 9.51 -17.40
C GLU A 130 0.56 7.99 -17.30
N ALA A 131 1.65 7.24 -17.47
CA ALA A 131 1.65 5.79 -17.38
C ALA A 131 2.96 5.28 -16.76
N TRP A 132 2.85 4.23 -15.96
CA TRP A 132 3.98 3.58 -15.29
C TRP A 132 3.88 2.06 -15.40
N ARG A 133 4.99 1.40 -15.73
CA ARG A 133 5.11 -0.05 -15.71
C ARG A 133 5.26 -0.51 -14.26
N VAL A 134 4.47 -1.52 -13.88
CA VAL A 134 4.56 -2.17 -12.57
C VAL A 134 5.33 -3.50 -12.72
N PRO A 135 6.07 -3.93 -11.70
CA PRO A 135 6.06 -3.40 -10.34
C PRO A 135 6.93 -2.16 -10.05
N GLY A 136 7.92 -1.79 -10.86
CA GLY A 136 8.89 -0.74 -10.52
C GLY A 136 8.41 0.72 -10.60
N LEU A 137 7.17 0.95 -11.03
CA LEU A 137 6.61 2.27 -11.37
C LEU A 137 7.49 3.07 -12.34
N ASP A 138 8.05 2.38 -13.34
CA ASP A 138 8.89 2.99 -14.36
C ASP A 138 8.04 3.76 -15.38
N PRO A 139 8.34 5.04 -15.69
CA PRO A 139 7.59 5.80 -16.67
C PRO A 139 7.49 5.05 -18.00
N CYS A 140 6.27 4.90 -18.50
CA CYS A 140 6.04 4.39 -19.83
C CYS A 140 5.94 5.60 -20.77
N PRO A 141 6.77 5.67 -21.83
CA PRO A 141 6.60 6.71 -22.83
C PRO A 141 5.19 6.65 -23.41
N PRO A 142 4.63 7.79 -23.84
CA PRO A 142 3.37 7.79 -24.57
C PRO A 142 3.50 6.88 -25.81
N PRO A 143 2.43 6.20 -26.23
CA PRO A 143 2.46 5.50 -27.51
C PRO A 143 2.85 6.49 -28.61
N ALA A 144 3.76 6.08 -29.49
CA ALA A 144 4.17 6.91 -30.61
C ALA A 144 2.92 7.34 -31.42
N GLY A 145 2.74 8.66 -31.62
CA GLY A 145 1.64 9.23 -32.40
C GLY A 145 0.44 9.78 -31.61
N ALA A 146 0.60 10.04 -30.30
CA ALA A 146 -0.36 10.85 -29.55
C ALA A 146 0.06 12.33 -29.59
N GLU A 147 -0.12 12.97 -30.74
CA GLU A 147 -0.20 14.44 -30.90
C GLU A 147 -1.52 14.78 -31.60
#